data_AF-A0A7J6RQ12-F1
#
_entry.id   AF-A0A7J6RQ12-F1
#
_cell.length_a   1.000
_cell.length_b   1.000
_cell.length_c   1.000
_cell.angle_alpha   90.00
_cell.angle_beta   90.00
_cell.angle_gamma   90.00
#
_symmetry.space_group_name_H-M   'P 1'
#
loop_
_entity.id
_entity.type
_entity.pdbx_description
1 polymer ?
#
loop_
_entity_poly.entity_id
_entity_poly.type
_entity_poly.pdbx_seq_one_letter_code
_entity_poly.pdbx_strand_id
1 'polypeptide(L)'
;NARAIELRDVAVDAVVPLGDLEDGGHYTLKVVGHTLAFQEGFSTQCPVHRLITLPDICRYIIDTPYFQRLRNETQLGAAGYVFMGATHTRFEHSIGAAYLAKKMVDQLSSNQPEYGIDEEDKLCVIIAGLCHDLGHGPYSHVWDSH
;
A
#
# COMPACT_ATOMS: atom_id res chain seq x y z
N ASN A 1 10.55 5.80 24.17
CA ASN A 1 9.31 5.03 23.94
C ASN A 1 8.96 5.08 22.46
N ALA A 2 9.71 4.34 21.64
CA ALA A 2 9.41 4.20 20.22
C ALA A 2 8.34 3.11 20.06
N ARG A 3 7.27 3.41 19.33
CA ARG A 3 6.24 2.45 18.93
C ARG A 3 6.67 1.91 17.58
N ALA A 4 6.79 0.60 17.44
CA ALA A 4 7.17 -0.06 16.20
C ALA A 4 6.04 -0.99 15.76
N ILE A 5 5.80 -1.07 14.46
CA ILE A 5 4.91 -2.06 13.86
C ILE A 5 5.77 -3.26 13.48
N GLU A 6 5.58 -4.39 14.17
CA GLU A 6 6.18 -5.67 13.80
C GLU A 6 5.27 -6.37 12.77
N LEU A 7 5.75 -6.49 11.53
CA LEU A 7 5.15 -7.39 10.54
C LEU A 7 5.84 -8.75 10.67
N ARG A 8 5.14 -9.74 11.24
CA ARG A 8 5.65 -11.12 11.36
C ARG A 8 5.14 -11.99 10.22
N ASP A 9 6.09 -12.64 9.57
CA ASP A 9 6.02 -13.68 8.54
C ASP A 9 5.61 -13.29 7.10
N VAL A 10 6.61 -12.93 6.27
CA VAL A 10 7.33 -13.88 5.38
C VAL A 10 8.79 -13.41 5.20
N ALA A 11 9.75 -14.15 5.76
CA ALA A 11 11.20 -14.11 5.50
C ALA A 11 12.06 -12.91 5.97
N VAL A 12 11.52 -11.90 6.66
CA VAL A 12 12.33 -10.86 7.31
C VAL A 12 11.54 -10.25 8.46
N ASP A 13 12.01 -10.41 9.71
CA ASP A 13 11.50 -9.67 10.87
C ASP A 13 11.82 -8.18 10.65
N ALA A 14 10.87 -7.44 10.08
CA ALA A 14 10.99 -6.02 9.81
C ALA A 14 10.45 -5.22 11.00
N VAL A 15 11.33 -4.54 11.72
CA VAL A 15 10.99 -3.52 12.72
C VAL A 15 11.24 -2.17 12.08
N VAL A 16 10.23 -1.29 12.03
CA VAL A 16 10.32 0.04 11.39
C VAL A 16 10.48 1.13 12.45
N PRO A 17 11.67 1.73 12.61
CA PRO A 17 11.84 2.96 13.36
C PRO A 17 11.97 4.16 12.40
N LEU A 18 10.93 4.99 12.30
CA LEU A 18 10.83 6.20 11.44
C LEU A 18 11.51 7.44 12.06
N GLY A 19 12.68 7.26 12.67
CA GLY A 19 13.50 8.36 13.17
C GLY A 19 14.51 8.80 12.11
N ASP A 20 14.49 10.09 11.79
CA ASP A 20 15.48 10.89 11.04
C ASP A 20 15.02 11.28 9.62
N LEU A 21 14.11 12.26 9.57
CA LEU A 21 13.85 13.12 8.40
C LEU A 21 15.09 14.01 8.19
N GLU A 22 15.97 13.67 7.26
CA GLU A 22 17.02 14.59 6.81
C GLU A 22 16.57 15.34 5.55
N ASP A 23 16.79 16.64 5.58
CA ASP A 23 16.44 17.66 4.60
C ASP A 23 16.86 17.23 3.17
N GLY A 24 15.89 16.99 2.26
CA GLY A 24 16.20 16.57 0.89
C GLY A 24 15.21 15.67 0.14
N GLY A 25 14.03 15.35 0.69
CA GLY A 25 13.01 14.56 -0.01
C GLY A 25 13.33 13.05 -0.09
N HIS A 26 14.14 12.56 0.85
CA HIS A 26 14.49 11.15 0.98
C HIS A 26 13.90 10.54 2.25
N TYR A 27 13.23 9.39 2.12
CA TYR A 27 12.76 8.59 3.27
C TYR A 27 13.78 7.49 3.56
N THR A 28 14.02 7.18 4.83
CA THR A 28 14.88 6.05 5.22
C THR A 28 14.12 4.99 6.00
N LEU A 29 14.27 3.72 5.59
CA LEU A 29 13.79 2.56 6.34
C LEU A 29 14.99 1.80 6.88
N LYS A 30 15.08 1.70 8.22
CA LYS A 30 16.06 0.86 8.89
C LYS A 30 15.50 -0.56 8.98
N VAL A 31 15.90 -1.43 8.07
CA VAL A 31 15.69 -2.89 8.14
C VAL A 31 16.91 -3.47 8.87
N VAL A 32 16.76 -4.59 9.60
CA VAL A 32 17.87 -5.20 10.36
C VAL A 32 19.14 -5.35 9.50
N GLY A 33 20.14 -4.52 9.76
CA GLY A 33 21.43 -4.47 9.04
C GLY A 33 21.48 -3.64 7.75
N HIS A 34 20.37 -3.02 7.32
CA HIS A 34 20.27 -2.29 6.06
C HIS A 34 19.46 -0.98 6.19
N THR A 35 20.03 0.12 5.68
CA THR A 35 19.30 1.38 5.49
C THR A 35 18.85 1.45 4.03
N LEU A 36 17.54 1.46 3.79
CA LEU A 36 16.96 1.68 2.46
C LEU A 36 16.58 3.16 2.35
N ALA A 37 17.06 3.82 1.31
CA ALA A 37 16.69 5.21 0.98
C ALA A 37 15.70 5.23 -0.17
N PHE A 38 14.71 6.11 -0.08
CA PHE A 38 13.62 6.22 -1.06
C PHE A 38 13.50 7.64 -1.60
N GLN A 39 12.86 7.80 -2.76
CA GLN A 39 12.49 9.11 -3.30
C GLN A 39 11.15 9.60 -2.73
N GLU A 40 10.81 10.86 -2.97
CA GLU A 40 9.62 11.53 -2.42
C GLU A 40 8.29 10.84 -2.81
N GLY A 41 8.26 10.12 -3.94
CA GLY A 41 7.11 9.33 -4.36
C GLY A 41 7.25 8.79 -5.78
N PHE A 42 6.39 7.83 -6.13
CA PHE A 42 6.26 7.35 -7.50
C PHE A 42 4.87 7.70 -8.04
N SER A 43 4.79 7.85 -9.37
CA SER A 43 3.51 8.10 -10.05
C SER A 43 3.20 7.02 -11.08
N THR A 44 1.93 6.66 -11.18
CA THR A 44 1.41 5.69 -12.16
C THR A 44 0.05 6.13 -12.71
N GLN A 45 -0.32 5.58 -13.87
CA GLN A 45 -1.62 5.83 -14.49
C GLN A 45 -2.64 4.75 -14.11
N CYS A 46 -3.86 5.17 -13.78
CA CYS A 46 -5.01 4.34 -13.47
C CYS A 46 -6.21 4.81 -14.31
N PRO A 47 -7.00 3.91 -14.93
CA PRO A 47 -8.19 4.30 -15.69
C PRO A 47 -9.24 5.08 -14.88
N VAL A 48 -9.32 4.82 -13.56
CA VAL A 48 -10.32 5.43 -12.67
C VAL A 48 -9.82 6.77 -12.12
N HIS A 49 -8.58 6.81 -11.62
CA HIS A 49 -8.05 7.99 -10.92
C HIS A 49 -7.09 8.84 -11.76
N ARG A 50 -6.84 8.47 -13.01
CA ARG A 50 -5.84 9.07 -13.91
C ARG A 50 -4.45 8.98 -13.33
N LEU A 51 -3.88 10.08 -12.82
CA LEU A 51 -2.55 10.07 -12.23
C LEU A 51 -2.65 9.78 -10.73
N ILE A 52 -2.05 8.67 -10.31
CA ILE A 52 -1.88 8.30 -8.92
C ILE A 52 -0.45 8.60 -8.52
N THR A 53 -0.27 9.31 -7.41
CA THR A 53 1.04 9.56 -6.80
C THR A 53 1.01 9.01 -5.38
N LEU A 54 1.96 8.13 -5.06
CA LEU A 54 2.08 7.45 -3.77
C LEU A 54 3.52 7.58 -3.24
N PRO A 55 3.73 7.47 -1.92
CA PRO A 55 5.07 7.38 -1.34
C PRO A 55 5.89 6.24 -1.96
N ASP A 56 7.19 6.45 -2.16
CA ASP A 56 8.03 5.50 -2.89
C ASP A 56 8.17 4.15 -2.18
N ILE A 57 8.00 4.08 -0.85
CA ILE A 57 7.90 2.81 -0.12
C ILE A 57 6.79 1.89 -0.66
N CYS A 58 5.69 2.46 -1.17
CA CYS A 58 4.63 1.68 -1.81
C CYS A 58 5.13 0.98 -3.08
N ARG A 59 6.06 1.60 -3.81
CA ARG A 59 6.68 0.99 -5.00
C ARG A 59 7.43 -0.28 -4.65
N TYR A 60 8.18 -0.27 -3.55
CA TYR A 60 8.93 -1.45 -3.09
C TYR A 60 8.00 -2.60 -2.72
N ILE A 61 6.87 -2.30 -2.07
CA ILE A 61 5.83 -3.30 -1.78
C ILE A 61 5.21 -3.82 -3.07
N ILE A 62 4.85 -2.91 -3.99
CA ILE A 62 4.23 -3.25 -5.28
C ILE A 62 5.14 -4.16 -6.12
N ASP A 63 6.46 -3.91 -6.12
CA ASP A 63 7.42 -4.67 -6.91
C ASP A 63 7.78 -6.04 -6.29
N THR A 64 7.16 -6.41 -5.16
CA THR A 64 7.30 -7.77 -4.61
C THR A 64 6.48 -8.81 -5.40
N PRO A 65 6.94 -10.07 -5.46
CA PRO A 65 6.14 -11.15 -6.06
C PRO A 65 4.76 -11.32 -5.42
N TYR A 66 4.66 -11.07 -4.11
CA TYR A 66 3.41 -11.19 -3.35
C TYR A 66 2.36 -10.19 -3.83
N PHE A 67 2.76 -8.95 -4.09
CA PHE A 67 1.85 -7.94 -4.60
C PHE A 67 1.59 -8.10 -6.11
N GLN A 68 2.62 -8.44 -6.90
CA GLN A 68 2.47 -8.67 -8.35
C GLN A 68 1.51 -9.84 -8.67
N ARG A 69 1.36 -10.81 -7.77
CA ARG A 69 0.37 -11.90 -7.89
C ARG A 69 -1.05 -11.39 -8.11
N LEU A 70 -1.43 -10.26 -7.51
CA LEU A 70 -2.78 -9.69 -7.62
C LEU A 70 -3.18 -9.34 -9.06
N ARG A 71 -2.21 -9.23 -10.00
CA ARG A 71 -2.49 -9.02 -11.43
C ARG A 71 -3.24 -10.19 -12.08
N ASN A 72 -3.21 -11.36 -11.47
CA ASN A 72 -3.88 -12.56 -11.97
C ASN A 72 -5.18 -12.83 -11.22
N GLU A 73 -5.58 -11.96 -10.30
CA GLU A 73 -6.77 -12.12 -9.48
C GLU A 73 -7.84 -11.11 -9.90
N THR A 74 -8.83 -11.58 -10.64
CA THR A 74 -9.97 -10.76 -11.08
C THR A 74 -10.72 -10.21 -9.86
N GLN A 75 -11.03 -8.91 -9.86
CA GLN A 75 -11.78 -8.27 -8.78
C GLN A 75 -13.15 -8.93 -8.56
N LEU A 76 -13.85 -9.25 -9.66
CA LEU A 76 -15.23 -9.77 -9.63
C LEU A 76 -15.34 -11.26 -9.98
N GLY A 77 -14.24 -12.01 -9.92
CA GLY A 77 -14.24 -13.46 -10.18
C GLY A 77 -14.84 -13.83 -11.54
N ALA A 78 -15.82 -14.74 -11.52
CA ALA A 78 -16.47 -15.23 -12.73
C ALA A 78 -17.32 -14.17 -13.48
N ALA A 79 -17.54 -12.98 -12.90
CA ALA A 79 -18.29 -11.92 -13.56
C ALA A 79 -17.64 -11.48 -14.88
N GLY A 80 -16.31 -11.64 -15.03
CA GLY A 80 -15.60 -11.39 -16.30
C GLY A 80 -16.08 -12.26 -17.47
N TYR A 81 -16.70 -13.43 -17.20
CA TYR A 81 -17.28 -14.29 -18.24
C TYR A 81 -18.68 -13.85 -18.68
N VAL A 82 -19.34 -12.96 -17.93
CA VAL A 82 -20.68 -12.44 -18.22
C VAL A 82 -20.61 -10.99 -18.68
N PHE A 83 -19.74 -10.19 -18.07
CA PHE A 83 -19.57 -8.77 -18.33
C PHE A 83 -18.18 -8.51 -18.90
N MET A 84 -18.11 -8.21 -20.21
CA MET A 84 -16.84 -7.98 -20.92
C MET A 84 -16.01 -6.81 -20.35
N GLY A 85 -16.62 -5.89 -19.59
CA GLY A 85 -15.91 -4.79 -18.92
C GLY A 85 -15.35 -5.13 -17.53
N ALA A 86 -15.67 -6.30 -16.97
CA ALA A 86 -15.21 -6.74 -15.66
C ALA A 86 -13.83 -7.43 -15.73
N THR A 87 -12.88 -6.78 -16.41
CA THR A 87 -11.51 -7.27 -16.62
C THR A 87 -10.52 -6.80 -15.55
N HIS A 88 -10.96 -5.93 -14.66
CA HIS A 88 -10.11 -5.34 -13.63
C HIS A 88 -9.70 -6.38 -12.58
N THR A 89 -8.48 -6.23 -12.10
CA THR A 89 -7.80 -7.12 -11.14
C THR A 89 -7.64 -6.43 -9.80
N ARG A 90 -7.37 -7.23 -8.76
CA ARG A 90 -7.09 -6.74 -7.41
C ARG A 90 -5.85 -5.86 -7.35
N PHE A 91 -4.94 -5.98 -8.32
CA PHE A 91 -3.72 -5.17 -8.39
C PHE A 91 -4.02 -3.67 -8.52
N GLU A 92 -4.76 -3.26 -9.54
CA GLU A 92 -5.12 -1.86 -9.72
C GLU A 92 -6.11 -1.36 -8.67
N HIS A 93 -6.96 -2.25 -8.15
CA HIS A 93 -7.86 -1.93 -7.04
C HIS A 93 -7.07 -1.54 -5.78
N SER A 94 -6.09 -2.36 -5.41
CA SER A 94 -5.24 -2.14 -4.23
C SER A 94 -4.43 -0.84 -4.34
N ILE A 95 -3.89 -0.53 -5.52
CA ILE A 95 -3.20 0.75 -5.78
C ILE A 95 -4.18 1.93 -5.68
N GLY A 96 -5.40 1.78 -6.21
CA GLY A 96 -6.46 2.78 -6.09
C GLY A 96 -6.90 3.02 -4.65
N ALA A 97 -7.03 1.95 -3.85
CA ALA A 97 -7.36 2.03 -2.42
C ALA A 97 -6.29 2.79 -1.63
N ALA A 98 -5.00 2.49 -1.87
CA ALA A 98 -3.89 3.24 -1.27
C ALA A 98 -3.94 4.74 -1.60
N TYR A 99 -4.27 5.08 -2.85
CA TYR A 99 -4.41 6.47 -3.28
C TYR A 99 -5.55 7.20 -2.59
N LEU A 100 -6.70 6.55 -2.42
CA LEU A 100 -7.82 7.13 -1.68
C LEU A 100 -7.53 7.23 -0.18
N ALA A 101 -6.84 6.25 0.40
CA ALA A 101 -6.37 6.28 1.78
C ALA A 101 -5.42 7.48 2.01
N LYS A 102 -4.45 7.70 1.11
CA LYS A 102 -3.58 8.89 1.11
C LYS A 102 -4.39 10.18 1.13
N LYS A 103 -5.31 10.34 0.17
CA LYS A 103 -6.15 11.54 0.07
C LYS A 103 -6.96 11.78 1.34
N MET A 104 -7.53 10.72 1.90
CA MET A 104 -8.32 10.80 3.13
C MET A 104 -7.47 11.28 4.30
N VAL A 105 -6.32 10.64 4.55
CA VAL A 105 -5.47 10.99 5.70
C VAL A 105 -4.82 12.36 5.55
N ASP A 106 -4.44 12.75 4.33
CA ASP A 106 -3.92 14.10 4.03
C ASP A 106 -4.96 15.18 4.36
N GLN A 107 -6.23 14.97 3.92
CA GLN A 107 -7.32 15.91 4.20
C GLN A 107 -7.68 15.96 5.68
N LEU A 108 -7.67 14.81 6.37
CA LEU A 108 -7.95 14.76 7.81
C LEU A 108 -6.88 15.50 8.61
N SER A 109 -5.60 15.25 8.30
CA SER A 109 -4.45 15.93 8.91
C SER A 109 -4.47 17.43 8.65
N SER A 110 -4.83 17.87 7.43
CA SER A 110 -4.89 19.31 7.12
C SER A 110 -6.07 20.04 7.75
N ASN A 111 -7.23 19.38 7.82
CA ASN A 111 -8.47 20.01 8.27
C ASN A 111 -8.65 19.95 9.79
N GLN A 112 -8.01 18.98 10.45
CA GLN A 112 -8.14 18.71 11.89
C GLN A 112 -6.76 18.48 12.54
N PRO A 113 -5.88 19.52 12.55
CA PRO A 113 -4.53 19.40 13.09
C PRO A 113 -4.50 19.02 14.57
N GLU A 114 -5.59 19.24 15.32
CA GLU A 114 -5.74 18.84 16.71
C GLU A 114 -5.63 17.32 16.94
N TYR A 115 -5.79 16.50 15.90
CA TYR A 115 -5.59 15.06 15.98
C TYR A 115 -4.12 14.64 15.97
N GLY A 116 -3.19 15.55 15.63
CA GLY A 116 -1.76 15.29 15.69
C GLY A 116 -1.30 14.14 14.79
N ILE A 117 -1.97 13.93 13.66
CA ILE A 117 -1.62 12.88 12.67
C ILE A 117 -0.27 13.22 12.06
N ASP A 118 0.75 12.42 12.38
CA ASP A 118 2.10 12.59 11.87
C ASP A 118 2.32 11.84 10.53
N GLU A 119 3.53 11.93 9.98
CA GLU A 119 3.86 11.28 8.71
C GLU A 119 3.92 9.74 8.84
N GLU A 120 4.20 9.21 10.03
CA GLU A 120 4.20 7.77 10.28
C GLU A 120 2.78 7.21 10.22
N ASP A 121 1.81 7.87 10.87
CA ASP A 121 0.39 7.53 10.80
C ASP A 121 -0.11 7.54 9.35
N LYS A 122 0.25 8.57 8.57
CA LYS A 122 -0.11 8.67 7.15
C LYS A 122 0.42 7.49 6.35
N LEU A 123 1.71 7.19 6.49
CA LEU A 123 2.34 6.05 5.80
C LEU A 123 1.66 4.73 6.17
N CYS A 124 1.35 4.52 7.45
CA CYS A 124 0.66 3.32 7.92
C CYS A 124 -0.72 3.15 7.27
N VAL A 125 -1.52 4.22 7.22
CA VAL A 125 -2.85 4.20 6.58
C VAL A 125 -2.75 3.90 5.08
N ILE A 126 -1.76 4.49 4.40
CA ILE A 126 -1.54 4.27 2.96
C ILE A 126 -1.12 2.82 2.70
N ILE A 127 -0.16 2.29 3.46
CA ILE A 127 0.32 0.91 3.34
C ILE A 127 -0.79 -0.08 3.70
N ALA A 128 -1.61 0.21 4.71
CA ALA A 128 -2.77 -0.60 5.04
C ALA A 128 -3.77 -0.66 3.87
N GLY A 129 -4.08 0.49 3.25
CA GLY A 129 -4.92 0.55 2.06
C GLY A 129 -4.33 -0.20 0.87
N LEU A 130 -3.02 -0.14 0.69
CA LEU A 130 -2.30 -0.88 -0.35
C LEU A 130 -2.38 -2.39 -0.13
N CYS A 131 -2.15 -2.84 1.10
CA CYS A 131 -2.00 -4.26 1.43
C CYS A 131 -3.31 -4.98 1.79
N HIS A 132 -4.44 -4.26 1.88
CA HIS A 132 -5.70 -4.82 2.41
C HIS A 132 -6.18 -6.08 1.66
N ASP A 133 -5.82 -6.21 0.38
CA ASP A 133 -6.25 -7.28 -0.51
C ASP A 133 -5.22 -8.40 -0.68
N LEU A 134 -4.02 -8.30 -0.07
CA LEU A 134 -2.95 -9.29 -0.21
C LEU A 134 -3.32 -10.70 0.29
N GLY A 135 -4.24 -10.78 1.25
CA GLY A 135 -4.69 -12.04 1.85
C GLY A 135 -5.68 -12.84 1.00
N HIS A 136 -6.23 -12.27 -0.08
CA HIS A 136 -7.21 -12.99 -0.90
C HIS A 136 -6.54 -14.13 -1.68
N GLY A 137 -7.10 -15.34 -1.60
CA GLY A 137 -6.71 -16.48 -2.43
C GLY A 137 -7.33 -16.42 -3.84
N PRO A 138 -6.89 -17.29 -4.78
CA PRO A 138 -7.56 -17.45 -6.06
C PRO A 138 -9.05 -17.75 -5.84
N TYR A 139 -9.93 -17.02 -6.56
CA TYR A 139 -11.39 -17.04 -6.42
C TYR A 139 -11.99 -16.38 -5.17
N SER A 140 -11.25 -15.55 -4.43
CA SER A 140 -11.75 -14.62 -3.40
C SER A 140 -12.56 -15.28 -2.26
N HIS A 141 -13.83 -15.62 -2.53
CA HIS A 141 -14.81 -16.17 -1.60
C HIS A 141 -14.96 -17.70 -1.69
N VAL A 142 -14.42 -18.37 -2.72
CA VAL A 142 -14.48 -19.84 -2.81
C VAL A 142 -13.45 -20.50 -1.88
N TRP A 143 -12.39 -19.79 -1.50
CA TRP A 143 -11.30 -20.32 -0.67
C TRP A 143 -11.55 -20.16 0.84
N ASP A 144 -12.37 -19.20 1.26
CA ASP A 144 -12.56 -18.84 2.67
C ASP A 144 -13.66 -19.67 3.37
N SER A 145 -13.98 -20.85 2.83
CA SER A 145 -15.10 -21.70 3.29
C SER A 145 -14.74 -23.16 3.58
N HIS A 146 -13.46 -23.47 3.82
CA HIS A 146 -13.03 -24.80 4.29
C HIS A 146 -12.06 -24.70 5.47
#